data_AF-A0A3P1BIS6-F1
#
_entry.id   AF-A0A3P1BIS6-F1
#
_cell.length_a   1.000
_cell.length_b   1.000
_cell.length_c   1.000
_cell.angle_alpha   90.00
_cell.angle_beta   90.00
_cell.angle_gamma   90.00
#
_symmetry.space_group_name_H-M   'P 1'
#
loop_
_entity.id
_entity.type
_entity.pdbx_description
1 polymer ?
#
loop_
_entity_poly.entity_id
_entity_poly.type
_entity_poly.pdbx_seq_one_letter_code
_entity_poly.pdbx_strand_id
1 'polypeptide(L)'
;MQDIEPFYNWEKWYSSTDDPNSPFFGREYNMNQYTNTIYGYYIHPLWDEIGSETLYCKILFADYDRRFVVIELFGEWNDTLHNDIMYLKRQVIDPLVNENINKFILMGENILNFHGSDDSYYEEWFEEVEDGWIACVNFRDFVESELKRYRLDYYLNFGGTLDEIDNWRTLKPAAFFELVNSLIIRRLG
;
A
#
# COMPACT_ATOMS: atom_id res chain seq x y z
N MET A 1 17.10 -7.18 7.22
CA MET A 1 15.90 -6.50 6.71
C MET A 1 15.86 -5.03 7.14
N GLN A 2 16.58 -4.68 8.21
CA GLN A 2 16.79 -3.31 8.70
C GLN A 2 17.29 -2.28 7.69
N ASP A 3 17.96 -2.68 6.60
CA ASP A 3 18.49 -1.75 5.58
C ASP A 3 17.46 -1.42 4.48
N ILE A 4 16.26 -2.01 4.53
CA ILE A 4 15.16 -1.70 3.61
C ILE A 4 14.36 -0.56 4.24
N GLU A 5 14.59 0.66 3.76
CA GLU A 5 13.89 1.86 4.21
C GLU A 5 12.70 2.16 3.28
N PRO A 6 11.61 2.76 3.80
CA PRO A 6 10.58 3.33 2.95
C PRO A 6 11.14 4.45 2.06
N PHE A 7 10.47 4.70 0.94
CA PHE A 7 10.91 5.73 0.00
C PHE A 7 10.75 7.16 0.56
N TYR A 8 11.86 7.87 0.78
CA TYR A 8 11.87 9.18 1.44
C TYR A 8 11.85 10.40 0.51
N ASN A 9 12.10 10.24 -0.81
CA ASN A 9 12.26 11.42 -1.70
C ASN A 9 11.00 12.28 -1.86
N TRP A 10 9.84 11.76 -1.45
CA TRP A 10 8.57 12.48 -1.45
C TRP A 10 8.25 13.17 -0.12
N GLU A 11 9.04 12.97 0.94
CA GLU A 11 8.83 13.61 2.26
C GLU A 11 8.80 15.14 2.18
N LYS A 12 9.53 15.73 1.23
CA LYS A 12 9.50 17.18 0.96
C LYS A 12 8.14 17.69 0.44
N TRP A 13 7.29 16.80 -0.04
CA TRP A 13 5.96 17.12 -0.57
C TRP A 13 4.85 16.74 0.41
N TYR A 14 5.04 15.66 1.17
CA TYR A 14 4.04 15.11 2.07
C TYR A 14 4.71 14.28 3.16
N SER A 15 4.19 14.36 4.38
CA SER A 15 4.60 13.57 5.52
C SER A 15 3.34 13.10 6.24
N SER A 16 3.16 11.77 6.36
CA SER A 16 1.98 11.19 7.02
C SER A 16 1.92 11.51 8.51
N THR A 17 3.05 11.80 9.14
CA THR A 17 3.10 12.17 10.57
C THR A 17 2.71 13.62 10.82
N ASP A 18 2.84 14.48 9.81
CA ASP A 18 2.49 15.90 9.90
C ASP A 18 1.09 16.22 9.36
N ASP A 19 0.43 15.25 8.72
CA ASP A 19 -0.91 15.39 8.14
C ASP A 19 -2.00 14.99 9.15
N PRO A 20 -2.84 15.93 9.64
CA PRO A 20 -3.92 15.64 10.59
C PRO A 20 -4.97 14.63 10.11
N ASN A 21 -5.10 14.46 8.80
CA ASN A 21 -6.06 13.55 8.18
C ASN A 21 -5.47 12.13 7.99
N SER A 22 -4.16 11.97 8.21
CA SER A 22 -3.50 10.68 8.08
C SER A 22 -3.78 9.79 9.30
N PRO A 23 -3.94 8.46 9.13
CA PRO A 23 -3.98 7.51 10.25
C PRO A 23 -2.67 7.49 11.06
N PHE A 24 -1.60 8.10 10.54
CA PHE A 24 -0.27 8.13 11.17
C PHE A 24 0.08 9.50 11.75
N PHE A 25 -0.89 10.43 11.84
CA PHE A 25 -0.67 11.75 12.40
C PHE A 25 -0.05 11.70 13.80
N GLY A 26 1.01 12.49 14.02
CA GLY A 26 1.69 12.63 15.29
C GLY A 26 2.54 11.42 15.71
N ARG A 27 2.78 10.43 14.85
CA ARG A 27 3.71 9.33 15.16
C ARG A 27 5.14 9.85 15.25
N GLU A 28 5.88 9.30 16.21
CA GLU A 28 7.31 9.54 16.40
C GLU A 28 8.09 8.25 16.15
N TYR A 29 9.09 8.31 15.28
CA TYR A 29 9.94 7.16 14.95
C TYR A 29 11.21 7.15 15.80
N ASN A 30 11.48 6.05 16.49
CA ASN A 30 12.70 5.90 17.28
C ASN A 30 13.81 5.19 16.47
N MET A 31 14.68 5.99 15.86
CA MET A 31 15.81 5.48 15.05
C MET A 31 16.89 4.75 15.86
N ASN A 32 16.88 4.84 17.19
CA ASN A 32 17.87 4.19 18.05
C ASN A 32 17.41 2.81 18.55
N GLN A 33 16.16 2.45 18.32
CA GLN A 33 15.58 1.21 18.83
C GLN A 33 14.84 0.46 17.72
N TYR A 34 15.42 -0.66 17.30
CA TYR A 34 14.76 -1.60 16.41
C TYR A 34 13.90 -2.53 17.25
N THR A 35 12.57 -2.42 17.13
CA THR A 35 11.61 -3.21 17.90
C THR A 35 10.94 -4.30 17.07
N ASN A 36 10.66 -4.00 15.81
CA ASN A 36 9.83 -4.83 14.96
C ASN A 36 10.69 -5.81 14.16
N THR A 37 10.17 -7.02 13.95
CA THR A 37 10.89 -8.08 13.25
C THR A 37 9.98 -8.85 12.30
N ILE A 38 10.52 -9.25 11.16
CA ILE A 38 9.90 -10.24 10.26
C ILE A 38 10.82 -11.45 10.22
N TYR A 39 10.29 -12.64 10.55
CA TYR A 39 11.08 -13.87 10.70
C TYR A 39 12.29 -13.76 11.65
N GLY A 40 12.16 -12.95 12.70
CA GLY A 40 13.25 -12.71 13.65
C GLY A 40 14.35 -11.77 13.16
N TYR A 41 14.21 -11.17 11.97
CA TYR A 41 15.08 -10.10 11.49
C TYR A 41 14.48 -8.73 11.78
N TYR A 42 15.24 -7.85 12.41
CA TYR A 42 14.81 -6.46 12.62
C TYR A 42 14.53 -5.75 11.29
N ILE A 43 13.50 -4.91 11.31
CA ILE A 43 13.06 -4.07 10.19
C ILE A 43 13.33 -2.59 10.48
N HIS A 44 13.40 -1.78 9.43
CA HIS A 44 13.70 -0.36 9.60
C HIS A 44 12.58 0.37 10.38
N PRO A 45 12.90 1.23 11.39
CA PRO A 45 11.89 1.87 12.24
C PRO A 45 10.92 2.82 11.53
N LEU A 46 11.23 3.23 10.29
CA LEU A 46 10.37 4.14 9.53
C LEU A 46 9.15 3.46 8.89
N TRP A 47 9.11 2.12 8.87
CA TRP A 47 7.92 1.37 8.45
C TRP A 47 6.83 1.49 9.51
N ASP A 48 5.63 1.87 9.10
CA ASP A 48 4.49 2.04 9.97
C ASP A 48 3.87 0.69 10.31
N GLU A 49 3.81 0.40 11.61
CA GLU A 49 3.03 -0.71 12.16
C GLU A 49 1.54 -0.42 12.03
N ILE A 50 0.78 -1.44 11.63
CA ILE A 50 -0.66 -1.39 11.40
C ILE A 50 -1.42 -2.41 12.27
N GLY A 51 -0.74 -3.02 13.25
CA GLY A 51 -1.28 -4.09 14.09
C GLY A 51 -1.10 -5.51 13.52
N SER A 52 -0.63 -5.64 12.28
CA SER A 52 -0.13 -6.90 11.74
C SER A 52 1.29 -7.19 12.24
N GLU A 53 1.60 -8.46 12.48
CA GLU A 53 2.95 -8.91 12.84
C GLU A 53 3.89 -8.97 11.62
N THR A 54 3.33 -9.16 10.43
CA THR A 54 4.05 -9.53 9.20
C THR A 54 3.97 -8.48 8.10
N LEU A 55 2.94 -7.65 8.10
CA LEU A 55 2.69 -6.60 7.11
C LEU A 55 2.84 -5.21 7.73
N TYR A 56 3.64 -4.39 7.08
CA TYR A 56 3.87 -2.99 7.42
C TYR A 56 3.63 -2.13 6.19
N CYS A 57 3.44 -0.83 6.38
CA CYS A 57 3.28 0.08 5.26
C CYS A 57 3.97 1.42 5.48
N LYS A 58 3.94 2.28 4.46
CA LYS A 58 4.26 3.70 4.54
C LYS A 58 3.34 4.46 3.60
N ILE A 59 2.65 5.49 4.09
CA ILE A 59 1.94 6.41 3.19
C ILE A 59 2.98 7.39 2.62
N LEU A 60 3.25 7.30 1.32
CA LEU A 60 4.23 8.14 0.64
C LEU A 60 3.67 9.50 0.22
N PHE A 61 2.38 9.54 -0.09
CA PHE A 61 1.68 10.74 -0.52
C PHE A 61 0.17 10.56 -0.43
N ALA A 62 -0.55 11.59 0.03
CA ALA A 62 -2.01 11.67 -0.07
C ALA A 62 -2.44 13.02 -0.66
N ASP A 63 -3.48 13.00 -1.49
CA ASP A 63 -4.08 14.18 -2.11
C ASP A 63 -5.60 14.06 -2.02
N TYR A 64 -6.17 14.79 -1.07
CA TYR A 64 -7.60 14.74 -0.75
C TYR A 64 -8.47 15.41 -1.83
N ASP A 65 -7.94 16.40 -2.55
CA ASP A 65 -8.66 17.06 -3.64
C ASP A 65 -8.81 16.13 -4.85
N ARG A 66 -7.74 15.41 -5.21
CA ARG A 66 -7.72 14.44 -6.31
C ARG A 66 -8.17 13.04 -5.89
N ARG A 67 -8.40 12.86 -4.58
CA ARG A 67 -8.92 11.67 -3.89
C ARG A 67 -8.03 10.44 -4.10
N PHE A 68 -6.71 10.59 -3.98
CA PHE A 68 -5.79 9.46 -4.12
C PHE A 68 -4.72 9.40 -3.03
N VAL A 69 -4.22 8.19 -2.81
CA VAL A 69 -3.10 7.90 -1.91
C VAL A 69 -2.12 6.93 -2.57
N VAL A 70 -0.83 7.09 -2.25
CA VAL A 70 0.23 6.13 -2.59
C VAL A 70 0.77 5.53 -1.30
N ILE A 71 0.70 4.20 -1.20
CA ILE A 71 1.10 3.43 -0.03
C ILE A 71 2.15 2.42 -0.46
N GLU A 72 3.31 2.45 0.19
CA GLU A 72 4.33 1.42 0.04
C GLU A 72 4.09 0.31 1.06
N LEU A 73 4.08 -0.95 0.59
CA LEU A 73 3.90 -2.11 1.46
C LEU A 73 5.23 -2.84 1.67
N PHE A 74 5.41 -3.40 2.86
CA PHE A 74 6.61 -4.11 3.25
C PHE A 74 6.31 -5.31 4.13
N GLY A 75 6.98 -6.42 3.84
CA GLY A 75 6.91 -7.63 4.64
C GLY A 75 6.15 -8.75 3.95
N GLU A 76 5.47 -9.58 4.73
CA GLU A 76 4.60 -10.63 4.20
C GLU A 76 3.15 -10.24 4.34
N TRP A 77 2.40 -10.45 3.26
CA TRP A 77 0.97 -10.25 3.26
C TRP A 77 0.28 -11.60 3.43
N ASN A 78 -0.05 -11.95 4.66
CA ASN A 78 -0.51 -13.26 5.07
C ASN A 78 -1.90 -13.21 5.71
N ASP A 79 -2.91 -13.24 4.86
CA ASP A 79 -4.31 -13.25 5.27
C ASP A 79 -4.74 -14.60 5.85
N THR A 80 -4.00 -15.69 5.56
CA THR A 80 -4.29 -17.02 6.11
C THR A 80 -4.03 -17.11 7.61
N LEU A 81 -2.89 -16.59 8.09
CA LEU A 81 -2.46 -16.74 9.48
C LEU A 81 -2.68 -15.49 10.33
N HIS A 82 -2.50 -14.31 9.73
CA HIS A 82 -2.45 -13.05 10.47
C HIS A 82 -3.61 -12.10 10.13
N ASN A 83 -4.40 -12.44 9.09
CA ASN A 83 -5.49 -11.62 8.59
C ASN A 83 -5.03 -10.18 8.30
N ASP A 84 -3.91 -10.08 7.58
CA ASP A 84 -3.21 -8.81 7.34
C ASP A 84 -4.08 -7.79 6.60
N ILE A 85 -4.92 -8.23 5.66
CA ILE A 85 -5.90 -7.39 4.98
C ILE A 85 -6.87 -6.71 5.95
N MET A 86 -7.31 -7.38 7.02
CA MET A 86 -8.17 -6.74 8.02
C MET A 86 -7.46 -5.57 8.69
N TYR A 87 -6.20 -5.76 9.11
CA TYR A 87 -5.41 -4.69 9.74
C TYR A 87 -5.15 -3.55 8.76
N LEU A 88 -4.72 -3.87 7.54
CA LEU A 88 -4.51 -2.87 6.50
C LEU A 88 -5.80 -2.07 6.25
N LYS A 89 -6.93 -2.75 6.10
CA LYS A 89 -8.22 -2.10 5.87
C LYS A 89 -8.62 -1.21 7.06
N ARG A 90 -8.75 -1.79 8.25
CA ARG A 90 -9.30 -1.09 9.42
C ARG A 90 -8.40 0.03 9.94
N GLN A 91 -7.09 -0.14 9.90
CA GLN A 91 -6.15 0.80 10.51
C GLN A 91 -5.63 1.84 9.53
N VAL A 92 -5.67 1.57 8.23
CA VAL A 92 -5.09 2.46 7.20
C VAL A 92 -6.12 2.90 6.18
N ILE A 93 -6.83 1.95 5.56
CA ILE A 93 -7.74 2.26 4.46
C ILE A 93 -9.00 2.96 4.95
N ASP A 94 -9.69 2.46 5.97
CA ASP A 94 -10.94 3.04 6.47
C ASP A 94 -10.76 4.51 6.88
N PRO A 95 -9.71 4.91 7.63
CA PRO A 95 -9.43 6.34 7.87
C PRO A 95 -9.28 7.17 6.59
N LEU A 96 -8.60 6.66 5.56
CA LEU A 96 -8.39 7.38 4.30
C LEU A 96 -9.69 7.47 3.47
N VAL A 97 -10.49 6.41 3.45
CA VAL A 97 -11.81 6.39 2.81
C VAL A 97 -12.73 7.42 3.48
N ASN A 98 -12.72 7.51 4.81
CA ASN A 98 -13.48 8.52 5.55
C ASN A 98 -13.08 9.96 5.20
N GLU A 99 -11.83 10.17 4.79
CA GLU A 99 -11.33 11.44 4.24
C GLU A 99 -11.56 11.59 2.72
N ASN A 100 -12.47 10.78 2.16
CA ASN A 100 -12.89 10.76 0.76
C ASN A 100 -11.82 10.30 -0.24
N ILE A 101 -10.76 9.62 0.20
CA ILE A 101 -9.83 8.96 -0.73
C ILE A 101 -10.53 7.74 -1.33
N ASN A 102 -10.54 7.65 -2.67
CA ASN A 102 -11.12 6.51 -3.38
C ASN A 102 -10.21 5.91 -4.46
N LYS A 103 -8.98 6.42 -4.62
CA LYS A 103 -7.98 5.85 -5.53
C LYS A 103 -6.74 5.46 -4.75
N PHE A 104 -6.43 4.17 -4.76
CA PHE A 104 -5.35 3.62 -3.97
C PHE A 104 -4.28 3.06 -4.89
N ILE A 105 -3.04 3.52 -4.71
CA ILE A 105 -1.86 2.94 -5.35
C ILE A 105 -1.06 2.21 -4.27
N LEU A 106 -1.01 0.89 -4.36
CA LEU A 106 -0.21 0.02 -3.49
C LEU A 106 1.09 -0.33 -4.20
N MET A 107 2.23 0.06 -3.64
CA MET A 107 3.55 -0.34 -4.16
C MET A 107 3.96 -1.67 -3.52
N GLY A 108 4.12 -2.71 -4.33
CA GLY A 108 4.36 -4.09 -3.87
C GLY A 108 5.81 -4.58 -3.94
N GLU A 109 6.76 -3.73 -4.33
CA GLU A 109 8.16 -4.15 -4.58
C GLU A 109 8.82 -4.84 -3.38
N ASN A 110 8.40 -4.45 -2.18
CA ASN A 110 8.92 -4.98 -0.92
C ASN A 110 7.96 -5.99 -0.23
N ILE A 111 6.90 -6.43 -0.92
CA ILE A 111 6.14 -7.61 -0.51
C ILE A 111 6.96 -8.86 -0.82
N LEU A 112 7.17 -9.67 0.22
CA LEU A 112 8.01 -10.86 0.16
C LEU A 112 7.23 -12.11 -0.24
N ASN A 113 5.98 -12.22 0.21
CA ASN A 113 5.05 -13.32 -0.06
C ASN A 113 3.61 -12.84 0.10
N PHE A 114 2.69 -13.53 -0.58
CA PHE A 114 1.26 -13.40 -0.36
C PHE A 114 0.63 -14.77 -0.05
N HIS A 115 -0.19 -14.81 1.00
CA HIS A 115 -0.97 -15.98 1.39
C HIS A 115 -2.42 -15.56 1.65
N GLY A 116 -3.27 -15.74 0.64
CA GLY A 116 -4.68 -15.33 0.70
C GLY A 116 -5.55 -16.19 1.62
N SER A 117 -6.70 -15.64 2.01
CA SER A 117 -7.75 -16.37 2.75
C SER A 117 -9.14 -16.03 2.20
N ASP A 118 -10.06 -15.61 3.05
CA ASP A 118 -11.40 -15.11 2.68
C ASP A 118 -11.28 -13.71 2.03
N ASP A 119 -12.19 -13.36 1.12
CA ASP A 119 -12.14 -12.12 0.33
C ASP A 119 -13.01 -10.98 0.87
N SER A 120 -13.75 -11.17 1.97
CA SER A 120 -14.70 -10.20 2.52
C SER A 120 -14.15 -8.78 2.74
N TYR A 121 -12.92 -8.61 3.20
CA TYR A 121 -12.32 -7.28 3.38
C TYR A 121 -11.92 -6.61 2.06
N TYR A 122 -11.58 -7.39 1.03
CA TYR A 122 -11.31 -6.86 -0.30
C TYR A 122 -12.59 -6.42 -0.99
N GLU A 123 -13.67 -7.21 -0.85
CA GLU A 123 -15.00 -6.86 -1.33
C GLU A 123 -15.49 -5.57 -0.68
N GLU A 124 -15.44 -5.48 0.66
CA GLU A 124 -15.86 -4.27 1.39
C GLU A 124 -15.06 -3.04 0.96
N TRP A 125 -13.72 -3.16 0.80
CA TRP A 125 -12.91 -2.06 0.28
C TRP A 125 -13.32 -1.67 -1.15
N PHE A 126 -13.53 -2.65 -2.02
CA PHE A 126 -13.92 -2.40 -3.39
C PHE A 126 -15.29 -1.71 -3.51
N GLU A 127 -16.26 -2.10 -2.69
CA GLU A 127 -17.58 -1.46 -2.64
C GLU A 127 -17.50 0.00 -2.18
N GLU A 128 -16.63 0.31 -1.22
CA GLU A 128 -16.46 1.66 -0.68
C GLU A 128 -15.76 2.63 -1.65
N VAL A 129 -14.92 2.15 -2.57
CA VAL A 129 -14.23 3.03 -3.52
C VAL A 129 -15.11 3.48 -4.69
N GLU A 130 -16.26 2.83 -4.91
CA GLU A 130 -17.24 3.16 -5.97
C GLU A 130 -16.59 3.36 -7.37
N ASP A 131 -16.63 4.58 -7.91
CA ASP A 131 -16.01 4.98 -9.19
C ASP A 131 -14.47 5.08 -9.13
N GLY A 132 -13.91 4.83 -7.96
CA GLY A 132 -12.49 4.77 -7.68
C GLY A 132 -11.84 3.47 -8.17
N TRP A 133 -10.62 3.23 -7.71
CA TRP A 133 -9.90 2.01 -8.06
C TRP A 133 -8.78 1.73 -7.06
N ILE A 134 -8.41 0.45 -6.97
CA ILE A 134 -7.25 -0.01 -6.21
C ILE A 134 -6.27 -0.62 -7.21
N ALA A 135 -5.07 -0.05 -7.29
CA ALA A 135 -4.01 -0.48 -8.19
C ALA A 135 -2.80 -0.97 -7.39
N CYS A 136 -2.38 -2.19 -7.65
CA CYS A 136 -1.14 -2.76 -7.19
C CYS A 136 -0.09 -2.54 -8.27
N VAL A 137 1.03 -1.92 -7.90
CA VAL A 137 2.09 -1.48 -8.80
C VAL A 137 3.39 -2.15 -8.40
N ASN A 138 4.11 -2.67 -9.39
CA ASN A 138 5.40 -3.34 -9.25
C ASN A 138 5.35 -4.52 -8.25
N PHE A 139 4.31 -5.35 -8.35
CA PHE A 139 4.23 -6.61 -7.61
C PHE A 139 5.07 -7.66 -8.32
N ARG A 140 5.68 -8.57 -7.55
CA ARG A 140 6.49 -9.65 -8.13
C ARG A 140 5.59 -10.74 -8.70
N ASP A 141 5.96 -11.33 -9.84
CA ASP A 141 5.18 -12.36 -10.56
C ASP A 141 4.57 -13.44 -9.66
N PHE A 142 5.35 -13.97 -8.70
CA PHE A 142 4.85 -15.02 -7.81
C PHE A 142 3.77 -14.52 -6.83
N VAL A 143 3.89 -13.27 -6.35
CA VAL A 143 2.89 -12.62 -5.50
C VAL A 143 1.60 -12.42 -6.30
N GLU A 144 1.70 -11.92 -7.53
CA GLU A 144 0.55 -11.74 -8.43
C GLU A 144 -0.14 -13.06 -8.76
N SER A 145 0.64 -14.11 -9.01
CA SER A 145 0.10 -15.44 -9.30
C SER A 145 -0.76 -15.96 -8.15
N GLU A 146 -0.36 -15.69 -6.90
CA GLU A 146 -1.14 -16.06 -5.72
C GLU A 146 -2.35 -15.12 -5.57
N LEU A 147 -2.22 -13.80 -5.72
CA LEU A 147 -3.36 -12.86 -5.72
C LEU A 147 -4.45 -13.32 -6.72
N LYS A 148 -4.04 -13.68 -7.94
CA LYS A 148 -4.93 -14.20 -8.98
C LYS A 148 -5.53 -15.56 -8.63
N ARG A 149 -4.78 -16.45 -7.99
CA ARG A 149 -5.27 -17.75 -7.53
C ARG A 149 -6.42 -17.61 -6.52
N TYR A 150 -6.37 -16.57 -5.68
CA TYR A 150 -7.45 -16.19 -4.77
C TYR A 150 -8.52 -15.30 -5.41
N ARG A 151 -8.45 -15.06 -6.73
CA ARG A 151 -9.39 -14.24 -7.49
C ARG A 151 -9.50 -12.80 -6.99
N LEU A 152 -8.38 -12.22 -6.54
CA LEU A 152 -8.36 -10.83 -6.10
C LEU A 152 -8.32 -9.84 -7.26
N ASP A 153 -8.21 -10.32 -8.51
CA ASP A 153 -8.34 -9.52 -9.73
C ASP A 153 -9.74 -8.95 -9.96
N TYR A 154 -10.75 -9.39 -9.19
CA TYR A 154 -12.08 -8.78 -9.17
C TYR A 154 -12.09 -7.43 -8.42
N TYR A 155 -11.20 -7.25 -7.45
CA TYR A 155 -11.17 -6.10 -6.54
C TYR A 155 -9.94 -5.21 -6.77
N LEU A 156 -8.82 -5.81 -7.17
CA LEU A 156 -7.52 -5.17 -7.32
C LEU A 156 -7.07 -5.18 -8.79
N ASN A 157 -6.51 -4.06 -9.24
CA ASN A 157 -5.88 -3.96 -10.55
C ASN A 157 -4.38 -4.21 -10.41
N PHE A 158 -3.87 -5.27 -11.02
CA PHE A 158 -2.44 -5.64 -11.03
C PHE A 158 -2.02 -6.25 -12.37
N GLY A 159 -0.75 -6.62 -12.52
CA GLY A 159 -0.22 -7.24 -13.73
C GLY A 159 0.13 -6.25 -14.83
N GLY A 160 0.87 -6.72 -15.83
CA GLY A 160 1.11 -6.02 -17.10
C GLY A 160 1.82 -4.69 -16.92
N THR A 161 1.29 -3.62 -17.55
CA THR A 161 1.94 -2.30 -17.52
C THR A 161 2.02 -1.64 -16.14
N LEU A 162 1.30 -2.17 -15.14
CA LEU A 162 1.40 -1.68 -13.76
C LEU A 162 2.67 -2.18 -13.07
N ASP A 163 3.30 -3.25 -13.56
CA ASP A 163 4.55 -3.79 -12.99
C ASP A 163 5.80 -3.38 -13.78
N GLU A 164 5.60 -2.65 -14.88
CA GLU A 164 6.66 -2.15 -15.75
C GLU A 164 7.03 -0.68 -15.44
N ILE A 165 6.60 -0.14 -14.28
CA ILE A 165 6.84 1.26 -13.91
C ILE A 165 8.15 1.39 -13.12
N ASP A 166 9.27 1.02 -13.73
CA ASP A 166 10.59 0.99 -13.08
C ASP A 166 11.08 2.37 -12.61
N ASN A 167 10.67 3.44 -13.30
CA ASN A 167 11.18 4.79 -13.08
C ASN A 167 10.34 5.64 -12.12
N TRP A 168 9.35 5.05 -11.42
CA TRP A 168 8.43 5.81 -10.57
C TRP A 168 9.14 6.69 -9.52
N ARG A 169 10.27 6.22 -8.97
CA ARG A 169 11.10 6.93 -8.00
C ARG A 169 11.68 8.26 -8.52
N THR A 170 11.72 8.44 -9.83
CA THR A 170 12.17 9.68 -10.47
C THR A 170 11.04 10.68 -10.70
N LEU A 171 9.79 10.23 -10.57
CA LEU A 171 8.60 11.04 -10.79
C LEU A 171 8.21 11.79 -9.52
N LYS A 172 7.52 12.92 -9.72
CA LYS A 172 6.79 13.60 -8.62
C LYS A 172 5.50 12.82 -8.33
N PRO A 173 4.97 12.87 -7.09
CA PRO A 173 3.78 12.11 -6.71
C PRO A 173 2.59 12.31 -7.66
N ALA A 174 2.29 13.58 -7.98
CA ALA A 174 1.20 13.92 -8.89
C ALA A 174 1.37 13.35 -10.31
N ALA A 175 2.60 13.32 -10.82
CA ALA A 175 2.91 12.79 -12.15
C ALA A 175 2.87 11.25 -12.17
N PHE A 176 3.32 10.62 -11.09
CA PHE A 176 3.18 9.18 -10.90
C PHE A 176 1.71 8.75 -10.86
N PHE A 177 0.87 9.47 -10.09
CA PHE A 177 -0.57 9.23 -10.10
C PHE A 177 -1.18 9.35 -11.50
N GLU A 178 -0.87 10.40 -12.26
CA GLU A 178 -1.42 10.56 -13.62
C GLU A 178 -1.02 9.41 -14.54
N LEU A 179 0.22 8.92 -14.41
CA LEU A 179 0.68 7.74 -15.13
C LEU A 179 -0.18 6.52 -14.77
N VAL A 180 -0.29 6.16 -13.49
CA VAL A 180 -1.08 5.00 -13.03
C VAL A 180 -2.55 5.14 -13.42
N ASN A 181 -3.15 6.31 -13.19
CA ASN A 181 -4.54 6.60 -13.54
C ASN A 181 -4.79 6.39 -15.04
N SER A 182 -3.86 6.82 -15.91
CA SER A 182 -3.98 6.60 -17.35
C SER A 182 -3.91 5.13 -17.75
N LEU A 183 -3.16 4.30 -17.01
CA LEU A 183 -3.08 2.85 -17.24
C LEU A 183 -4.35 2.15 -16.79
N ILE A 184 -4.92 2.55 -15.65
CA ILE A 184 -6.19 2.00 -15.14
C ILE A 184 -7.36 2.35 -16.06
N ILE A 185 -7.49 3.61 -16.48
CA ILE A 185 -8.58 4.03 -17.37
C ILE A 185 -8.56 3.24 -18.68
N ARG A 186 -7.38 2.92 -19.23
CA ARG A 186 -7.24 2.10 -20.44
C ARG A 186 -7.66 0.64 -20.27
N ARG A 187 -7.76 0.14 -19.04
CA ARG A 187 -8.25 -1.23 -18.74
C ARG A 187 -9.75 -1.27 -18.56
N LEU A 188 -10.33 -0.19 -18.03
CA LEU A 188 -11.76 -0.06 -17.76
C LEU A 188 -12.57 0.37 -18.99
N GLY A 189 -11.94 1.02 -19.97
CA GLY A 189 -12.55 1.43 -21.24
C GLY A 189 -12.20 0.51 -22.40
#